data_AF-A0A8S9MSR6-F1
#
_entry.id   AF-A0A8S9MSR6-F1
#
_cell.length_a   1.000
_cell.length_b   1.000
_cell.length_c   1.000
_cell.angle_alpha   90.00
_cell.angle_beta   90.00
_cell.angle_gamma   90.00
#
_symmetry.space_group_name_H-M   'P 1'
#
loop_
_entity.id
_entity.type
_entity.pdbx_description
1 polymer ?
#
loop_
_entity_poly.entity_id
_entity_poly.type
_entity_poly.pdbx_seq_one_letter_code
_entity_poly.pdbx_strand_id
1 'polypeptide(L)'
;MNMIKWQSFNFPTDVMLSGQRLDVATQLTSFPKDSTMFYSFEVLRDKIALFLNLDKLKYSYWEYKPIENKTVNFLRLGPNGLDIFDDNSHRIGRIEQPLTRFLAIGNITGNLGLYSYKPDKGKFEATFQALSNTCDLPVACKPYGICTSSKSCSCIKVMSKGDCNNNEEEWLSMKRLCDHEMVELEGVTTVLRNGTEARNVSKERCEELCKKDCECRGASYSVPDESCVMYGVVMGVKEIERVSGLSYMVKIPKGVRLSDEKSNVRKWVVGLVGGIDALVILLLLSGFGFYYIRKRRKRSSQPQPQPQPQPQLQEEPNT
;
A
#
# COMPACT_ATOMS: atom_id res chain seq x y z
N MET A 1 -52.01 -9.64 1.68
CA MET A 1 -50.98 -9.60 2.73
C MET A 1 -49.91 -10.63 2.39
N ASN A 2 -48.70 -10.19 2.04
CA ASN A 2 -47.56 -11.08 1.80
C ASN A 2 -47.04 -11.62 3.13
N MET A 3 -47.51 -12.80 3.55
CA MET A 3 -47.09 -13.46 4.78
C MET A 3 -45.85 -14.32 4.54
N ILE A 4 -44.72 -13.70 4.18
CA ILE A 4 -43.43 -14.41 4.18
C ILE A 4 -43.00 -14.56 5.65
N LYS A 5 -43.03 -15.79 6.16
CA LYS A 5 -42.61 -16.12 7.53
C LYS A 5 -41.10 -16.28 7.65
N TRP A 6 -40.47 -16.78 6.59
CA TRP A 6 -39.03 -17.01 6.52
C TRP A 6 -38.59 -17.00 5.04
N GLN A 7 -37.37 -16.54 4.79
CA GLN A 7 -36.71 -16.67 3.48
C GLN A 7 -35.18 -16.70 3.67
N SER A 8 -34.49 -17.47 2.83
CA SER A 8 -33.02 -17.54 2.83
C SER A 8 -32.36 -16.18 2.57
N PHE A 9 -33.03 -15.30 1.83
CA PHE A 9 -32.53 -13.96 1.52
C PHE A 9 -32.29 -13.09 2.76
N ASN A 10 -32.93 -13.40 3.88
CA ASN A 10 -32.72 -12.71 5.16
C ASN A 10 -31.52 -13.24 5.94
N PHE A 11 -30.90 -14.34 5.50
CA PHE A 11 -29.78 -15.01 6.17
C PHE A 11 -28.68 -15.36 5.14
N PRO A 12 -28.04 -14.35 4.52
CA PRO A 12 -27.05 -14.59 3.48
C PRO A 12 -25.75 -15.18 4.03
N THR A 13 -24.96 -15.79 3.14
CA THR A 13 -23.61 -16.29 3.43
C THR A 13 -22.55 -15.28 2.97
N ASP A 14 -21.58 -15.69 2.16
CA ASP A 14 -20.59 -14.90 1.45
C ASP A 14 -21.11 -14.27 0.14
N VAL A 15 -22.33 -14.63 -0.30
CA VAL A 15 -22.91 -14.27 -1.60
C VAL A 15 -24.23 -13.50 -1.46
N MET A 16 -24.41 -12.48 -2.29
CA MET A 16 -25.67 -11.76 -2.53
C MET A 16 -26.12 -11.96 -3.97
N LEU A 17 -27.37 -12.37 -4.17
CA LEU A 17 -27.96 -12.60 -5.49
C LEU A 17 -28.72 -11.37 -6.03
N SER A 18 -28.90 -11.31 -7.34
CA SER A 18 -29.70 -10.26 -7.96
C SER A 18 -31.15 -10.27 -7.43
N GLY A 19 -31.68 -9.10 -7.11
CA GLY A 19 -33.00 -8.92 -6.48
C GLY A 19 -33.00 -9.06 -4.95
N GLN A 20 -31.94 -9.61 -4.35
CA GLN A 20 -31.80 -9.66 -2.89
C GLN A 20 -31.61 -8.25 -2.32
N ARG A 21 -32.09 -8.06 -1.09
CA ARG A 21 -31.89 -6.84 -0.30
C ARG A 21 -30.99 -7.18 0.89
N LEU A 22 -29.97 -6.35 1.12
CA LEU A 22 -29.12 -6.40 2.30
C LEU A 22 -29.34 -5.11 3.08
N ASP A 23 -29.95 -5.18 4.25
CA ASP A 23 -30.19 -4.03 5.13
C ASP A 23 -29.11 -3.89 6.21
N VAL A 24 -29.20 -2.83 7.02
CA VAL A 24 -28.26 -2.52 8.11
C VAL A 24 -28.16 -3.58 9.21
N ALA A 25 -29.09 -4.54 9.30
CA ALA A 25 -29.04 -5.64 10.26
C ALA A 25 -28.44 -6.92 9.65
N THR A 26 -28.15 -6.92 8.35
CA THR A 26 -27.63 -8.07 7.61
C THR A 26 -26.20 -7.83 7.12
N GLN A 27 -25.42 -8.90 7.06
CA GLN A 27 -24.04 -8.86 6.61
C GLN A 27 -23.73 -10.11 5.78
N LEU A 28 -22.79 -9.97 4.84
CA LEU A 28 -22.18 -11.14 4.22
C LEU A 28 -20.92 -11.51 5.02
N THR A 29 -20.60 -12.79 5.11
CA THR A 29 -19.41 -13.28 5.83
C THR A 29 -18.65 -14.29 4.99
N SER A 30 -17.32 -14.17 4.91
CA SER A 30 -16.47 -15.15 4.23
C SER A 30 -16.62 -16.56 4.82
N PHE A 31 -16.46 -17.57 3.97
CA PHE A 31 -16.49 -18.98 4.33
C PHE A 31 -15.11 -19.66 4.16
N PRO A 32 -14.66 -20.53 5.07
CA PRO A 32 -15.30 -20.86 6.34
C PRO A 32 -15.23 -19.68 7.31
N LYS A 33 -16.23 -19.56 8.17
CA LYS A 33 -16.15 -18.67 9.33
C LYS A 33 -15.24 -19.35 10.35
N ASP A 34 -13.94 -19.07 10.28
CA ASP A 34 -13.03 -19.39 11.36
C ASP A 34 -13.39 -18.52 12.58
N SER A 35 -13.34 -19.10 13.78
CA SER A 35 -13.56 -18.36 15.02
C SER A 35 -12.53 -17.25 15.24
N THR A 36 -11.32 -17.40 14.70
CA THR A 36 -10.19 -16.51 14.94
C THR A 36 -10.12 -15.36 13.94
N MET A 37 -10.41 -15.61 12.66
CA MET A 37 -10.30 -14.61 11.60
C MET A 37 -11.34 -14.83 10.49
N PHE A 38 -12.13 -13.79 10.19
CA PHE A 38 -13.04 -13.82 9.03
C PHE A 38 -13.32 -12.41 8.49
N TYR A 39 -13.77 -12.35 7.25
CA TYR A 39 -14.15 -11.10 6.59
C TYR A 39 -15.67 -10.92 6.60
N SER A 40 -16.13 -9.67 6.73
CA SER A 40 -17.54 -9.32 6.58
C SER A 40 -17.74 -8.11 5.67
N PHE A 41 -18.86 -8.10 4.97
CA PHE A 41 -19.38 -6.96 4.21
C PHE A 41 -20.65 -6.48 4.88
N GLU A 42 -20.64 -5.23 5.33
CA GLU A 42 -21.64 -4.70 6.22
C GLU A 42 -22.20 -3.38 5.71
N VAL A 43 -23.51 -3.20 5.94
CA VAL A 43 -24.25 -1.98 5.64
C VAL A 43 -24.39 -1.20 6.95
N LEU A 44 -23.82 -0.01 7.01
CA LEU A 44 -23.92 0.90 8.16
C LEU A 44 -24.71 2.14 7.75
N ARG A 45 -25.23 2.90 8.71
CA ARG A 45 -26.08 4.08 8.41
C ARG A 45 -25.32 5.18 7.66
N ASP A 46 -24.02 5.30 7.89
CA ASP A 46 -23.14 6.32 7.29
C ASP A 46 -22.32 5.81 6.10
N LYS A 47 -22.19 4.49 5.94
CA LYS A 47 -21.30 3.88 4.95
C LYS A 47 -21.60 2.42 4.67
N ILE A 48 -20.98 1.88 3.64
CA ILE A 48 -20.85 0.45 3.41
C ILE A 48 -19.38 0.09 3.58
N ALA A 49 -19.06 -1.01 4.23
CA ALA A 49 -17.66 -1.33 4.51
C ALA A 49 -17.36 -2.83 4.46
N LEU A 50 -16.08 -3.12 4.21
CA LEU A 50 -15.50 -4.44 4.43
C LEU A 50 -14.70 -4.42 5.74
N PHE A 51 -14.88 -5.48 6.52
CA PHE A 51 -14.27 -5.63 7.84
C PHE A 51 -13.44 -6.91 7.94
N LEU A 52 -12.26 -6.78 8.54
CA LEU A 52 -11.46 -7.88 9.04
C LEU A 52 -11.81 -8.06 10.51
N ASN A 53 -12.37 -9.22 10.86
CA ASN A 53 -12.72 -9.59 12.22
C ASN A 53 -11.64 -10.54 12.74
N LEU A 54 -11.04 -10.21 13.89
CA LEU A 54 -9.96 -10.96 14.54
C LEU A 54 -10.27 -11.11 16.03
N ASP A 55 -10.80 -12.26 16.45
CA ASP A 55 -11.31 -12.49 17.81
C ASP A 55 -12.22 -11.33 18.32
N LYS A 56 -11.67 -10.42 19.14
CA LYS A 56 -12.36 -9.25 19.73
C LYS A 56 -12.13 -7.95 18.96
N LEU A 57 -11.23 -7.96 17.98
CA LEU A 57 -10.85 -6.81 17.17
C LEU A 57 -11.62 -6.82 15.86
N LYS A 58 -11.98 -5.63 15.40
CA LYS A 58 -12.69 -5.44 14.14
C LYS A 58 -12.18 -4.18 13.46
N TYR A 59 -11.60 -4.33 12.27
CA TYR A 59 -11.03 -3.23 11.51
C TYR A 59 -11.68 -3.15 10.14
N SER A 60 -12.08 -1.94 9.75
CA SER A 60 -12.48 -1.68 8.37
C SER A 60 -11.24 -1.60 7.49
N TYR A 61 -11.29 -2.11 6.26
CA TYR A 61 -10.18 -1.95 5.30
C TYR A 61 -10.63 -1.38 3.95
N TRP A 62 -11.93 -1.25 3.75
CA TRP A 62 -12.52 -0.60 2.59
C TRP A 62 -13.86 0.02 2.99
N GLU A 63 -14.11 1.25 2.55
CA GLU A 63 -15.35 1.96 2.85
C GLU A 63 -15.87 2.66 1.59
N TYR A 64 -17.18 2.60 1.38
CA TYR A 64 -17.91 3.43 0.44
C TYR A 64 -18.87 4.31 1.23
N LYS A 65 -18.66 5.63 1.16
CA LYS A 65 -19.53 6.63 1.77
C LYS A 65 -20.40 7.26 0.68
N PRO A 66 -21.73 7.24 0.80
CA PRO A 66 -22.58 8.02 -0.08
C PRO A 66 -22.33 9.53 0.12
N ILE A 67 -22.90 10.35 -0.78
CA ILE A 67 -22.80 11.81 -0.74
C ILE A 67 -23.24 12.34 0.64
N GLU A 68 -22.56 13.39 1.12
CA GLU A 68 -22.78 14.00 2.43
C GLU A 68 -24.27 14.22 2.76
N ASN A 69 -24.64 13.95 4.01
CA ASN A 69 -26.01 14.05 4.57
C ASN A 69 -27.02 12.99 4.10
N LYS A 70 -26.58 11.91 3.43
CA LYS A 70 -27.44 10.75 3.14
C LYS A 70 -27.15 9.58 4.07
N THR A 71 -28.21 8.98 4.60
CA THR A 71 -28.13 7.75 5.40
C THR A 71 -28.43 6.53 4.54
N VAL A 72 -27.62 5.48 4.70
CA VAL A 72 -27.86 4.19 4.06
C VAL A 72 -28.86 3.39 4.91
N ASN A 73 -29.82 2.75 4.24
CA ASN A 73 -30.78 1.84 4.85
C ASN A 73 -30.60 0.41 4.32
N PHE A 74 -30.47 0.27 3.00
CA PHE A 74 -30.29 -1.04 2.38
C PHE A 74 -29.62 -0.95 1.02
N LEU A 75 -29.10 -2.10 0.61
CA LEU A 75 -28.53 -2.35 -0.71
C LEU A 75 -29.44 -3.28 -1.50
N ARG A 76 -29.46 -3.11 -2.81
CA ARG A 76 -30.11 -4.05 -3.73
C ARG A 76 -29.17 -4.37 -4.88
N LEU A 77 -28.93 -5.65 -5.12
CA LEU A 77 -28.16 -6.07 -6.28
C LEU A 77 -29.08 -6.14 -7.50
N GLY A 78 -28.68 -5.49 -8.58
CA GLY A 78 -29.38 -5.51 -9.85
C GLY A 78 -28.46 -5.89 -11.01
N PRO A 79 -29.00 -5.96 -12.25
CA PRO A 79 -28.21 -6.30 -13.43
C PRO A 79 -27.13 -5.26 -13.76
N ASN A 80 -27.27 -4.03 -13.26
CA ASN A 80 -26.34 -2.92 -13.50
C ASN A 80 -25.37 -2.65 -12.34
N GLY A 81 -25.37 -3.52 -11.32
CA GLY A 81 -24.49 -3.42 -10.16
C GLY A 81 -25.24 -3.29 -8.84
N LEU A 82 -24.61 -2.66 -7.86
CA LEU A 82 -25.11 -2.56 -6.49
C LEU A 82 -25.71 -1.18 -6.23
N ASP A 83 -27.03 -1.15 -6.02
CA ASP A 83 -27.76 0.07 -5.68
C ASP A 83 -27.82 0.30 -4.18
N ILE A 84 -27.68 1.55 -3.77
CA ILE A 84 -27.65 1.99 -2.37
C ILE A 84 -28.87 2.89 -2.13
N PHE A 85 -29.66 2.58 -1.11
CA PHE A 85 -30.93 3.27 -0.83
C PHE A 85 -30.98 3.87 0.57
N ASP A 86 -31.69 4.99 0.69
CA ASP A 86 -32.04 5.62 1.96
C ASP A 86 -33.33 5.05 2.59
N ASP A 87 -33.74 5.62 3.72
CA ASP A 87 -34.95 5.23 4.45
C ASP A 87 -36.23 5.38 3.61
N ASN A 88 -36.26 6.36 2.72
CA ASN A 88 -37.39 6.65 1.82
C ASN A 88 -37.32 5.82 0.53
N SER A 89 -36.38 4.88 0.42
CA SER A 89 -36.13 4.10 -0.80
C SER A 89 -35.71 4.93 -2.02
N HIS A 90 -35.15 6.13 -1.80
CA HIS A 90 -34.45 6.83 -2.87
C HIS A 90 -33.06 6.24 -3.06
N ARG A 91 -32.66 6.05 -4.33
CA ARG A 91 -31.29 5.62 -4.64
C ARG A 91 -30.33 6.78 -4.39
N ILE A 92 -29.41 6.59 -3.45
CA ILE A 92 -28.40 7.60 -3.03
C ILE A 92 -27.00 7.30 -3.57
N GLY A 93 -26.79 6.13 -4.17
CA GLY A 93 -25.52 5.76 -4.78
C GLY A 93 -25.64 4.46 -5.57
N ARG A 94 -24.62 4.18 -6.40
CA ARG A 94 -24.49 2.93 -7.16
C ARG A 94 -23.02 2.60 -7.37
N ILE A 95 -22.68 1.33 -7.17
CA ILE A 95 -21.46 0.73 -7.73
C ILE A 95 -21.83 0.16 -9.09
N GLU A 96 -21.46 0.86 -10.15
CA GLU A 96 -21.86 0.52 -11.52
C GLU A 96 -21.04 -0.65 -12.06
N GLN A 97 -21.71 -1.75 -12.38
CA GLN A 97 -21.12 -2.87 -13.07
C GLN A 97 -22.20 -3.59 -13.90
N PRO A 98 -22.27 -3.34 -15.22
CA PRO A 98 -23.23 -3.98 -16.10
C PRO A 98 -23.09 -5.50 -16.10
N LEU A 99 -24.20 -6.19 -16.37
CA LEU A 99 -24.30 -7.64 -16.46
C LEU A 99 -23.90 -8.36 -15.16
N THR A 100 -24.12 -7.71 -14.01
CA THR A 100 -23.88 -8.33 -12.70
C THR A 100 -24.92 -9.41 -12.43
N ARG A 101 -24.47 -10.56 -11.95
CA ARG A 101 -25.29 -11.73 -11.64
C ARG A 101 -25.38 -11.98 -10.15
N PHE A 102 -24.25 -11.89 -9.47
CA PHE A 102 -24.14 -11.96 -8.03
C PHE A 102 -22.96 -11.11 -7.54
N LEU A 103 -22.96 -10.84 -6.24
CA LEU A 103 -21.88 -10.20 -5.52
C LEU A 103 -21.38 -11.19 -4.48
N ALA A 104 -20.07 -11.25 -4.25
CA ALA A 104 -19.50 -12.14 -3.24
C ALA A 104 -18.27 -11.53 -2.57
N ILE A 105 -18.04 -11.90 -1.30
CA ILE A 105 -16.77 -11.68 -0.63
C ILE A 105 -15.83 -12.84 -0.95
N GLY A 106 -14.60 -12.55 -1.35
CA GLY A 106 -13.57 -13.55 -1.54
C GLY A 106 -13.19 -14.21 -0.22
N ASN A 107 -13.34 -15.53 -0.14
CA ASN A 107 -13.10 -16.30 1.07
C ASN A 107 -11.67 -16.19 1.62
N ILE A 108 -10.68 -16.07 0.73
CA ILE A 108 -9.25 -15.98 1.09
C ILE A 108 -8.81 -14.53 1.28
N THR A 109 -9.21 -13.64 0.36
CA THR A 109 -8.70 -12.27 0.27
C THR A 109 -9.53 -11.25 1.02
N GLY A 110 -10.79 -11.57 1.34
CA GLY A 110 -11.78 -10.61 1.84
C GLY A 110 -12.24 -9.59 0.79
N ASN A 111 -11.80 -9.69 -0.47
CA ASN A 111 -12.15 -8.68 -1.46
C ASN A 111 -13.61 -8.83 -1.92
N LEU A 112 -14.32 -7.73 -2.10
CA LEU A 112 -15.68 -7.73 -2.64
C LEU A 112 -15.65 -7.73 -4.16
N GLY A 113 -16.35 -8.67 -4.79
CA GLY A 113 -16.46 -8.76 -6.24
C GLY A 113 -17.90 -8.73 -6.72
N LEU A 114 -18.14 -8.07 -7.86
CA LEU A 114 -19.38 -8.26 -8.64
C LEU A 114 -19.04 -9.16 -9.82
N TYR A 115 -19.84 -10.20 -10.02
CA TYR A 115 -19.55 -11.29 -10.95
C TYR A 115 -20.48 -11.28 -12.15
N SER A 116 -19.90 -11.45 -13.33
CA SER A 116 -20.62 -11.62 -14.59
C SER A 116 -20.21 -12.93 -15.25
N TYR A 117 -21.14 -13.52 -16.00
CA TYR A 117 -20.84 -14.70 -16.80
C TYR A 117 -20.00 -14.31 -18.02
N LYS A 118 -18.92 -15.05 -18.29
CA LYS A 118 -18.05 -14.90 -19.46
C LYS A 118 -18.29 -16.08 -20.41
N PRO A 119 -19.12 -15.90 -21.47
CA PRO A 119 -19.54 -16.99 -22.35
C PRO A 119 -18.36 -17.67 -23.06
N ASP A 120 -17.35 -16.87 -23.43
CA ASP A 120 -16.09 -17.29 -24.04
C ASP A 120 -15.28 -18.26 -23.16
N LYS A 121 -15.43 -18.17 -21.83
CA LYS A 121 -14.72 -19.02 -20.87
C LYS A 121 -15.61 -20.04 -20.16
N GLY A 122 -16.92 -20.02 -20.40
CA GLY A 122 -17.88 -20.90 -19.75
C GLY A 122 -17.94 -20.75 -18.21
N LYS A 123 -17.56 -19.60 -17.65
CA LYS A 123 -17.49 -19.40 -16.19
C LYS A 123 -17.84 -17.97 -15.77
N PHE A 124 -18.18 -17.82 -14.49
CA PHE A 124 -18.31 -16.49 -13.88
C PHE A 124 -16.93 -15.94 -13.53
N GLU A 125 -16.72 -14.66 -13.79
CA GLU A 125 -15.52 -13.93 -13.37
C GLU A 125 -15.93 -12.63 -12.68
N ALA A 126 -15.13 -12.19 -11.72
CA ALA A 126 -15.30 -10.87 -11.12
C ALA A 126 -15.01 -9.81 -12.20
N THR A 127 -16.01 -9.01 -12.54
CA THR A 127 -15.89 -7.89 -13.49
C THR A 127 -15.64 -6.57 -12.79
N PHE A 128 -15.90 -6.51 -11.49
CA PHE A 128 -15.51 -5.44 -10.58
C PHE A 128 -14.92 -6.05 -9.31
N GLN A 129 -13.92 -5.38 -8.74
CA GLN A 129 -13.37 -5.65 -7.42
C GLN A 129 -13.24 -4.35 -6.63
N ALA A 130 -13.63 -4.37 -5.36
CA ALA A 130 -13.54 -3.20 -4.47
C ALA A 130 -12.09 -2.73 -4.26
N LEU A 131 -11.16 -3.68 -4.19
CA LEU A 131 -9.73 -3.46 -4.04
C LEU A 131 -9.01 -4.00 -5.28
N SER A 132 -8.39 -3.12 -6.06
CA SER A 132 -7.71 -3.50 -7.31
C SER A 132 -6.26 -3.89 -7.10
N ASN A 133 -5.60 -3.36 -6.07
CA ASN A 133 -4.22 -3.67 -5.73
C ASN A 133 -4.17 -4.72 -4.62
N THR A 134 -3.33 -5.74 -4.79
CA THR A 134 -3.07 -6.77 -3.78
C THR A 134 -2.64 -6.16 -2.44
N CYS A 135 -1.82 -5.09 -2.44
CA CYS A 135 -1.37 -4.45 -1.20
C CYS A 135 -2.45 -3.62 -0.48
N ASP A 136 -3.63 -3.45 -1.09
CA ASP A 136 -4.78 -2.84 -0.41
C ASP A 136 -5.64 -3.88 0.35
N LEU A 137 -5.32 -5.17 0.21
CA LEU A 137 -5.97 -6.23 0.97
C LEU A 137 -5.45 -6.24 2.42
N PRO A 138 -6.32 -6.50 3.41
CA PRO A 138 -5.96 -6.41 4.83
C PRO A 138 -4.96 -7.49 5.26
N VAL A 139 -4.86 -8.60 4.51
CA VAL A 139 -3.93 -9.71 4.76
C VAL A 139 -3.16 -10.05 3.49
N ALA A 140 -2.64 -9.01 2.81
CA ALA A 140 -1.73 -9.18 1.66
C ALA A 140 -0.42 -9.86 2.07
N CYS A 141 0.05 -9.57 3.29
CA CYS A 141 1.21 -10.16 3.91
C CYS A 141 0.84 -10.70 5.30
N LYS A 142 1.66 -11.64 5.79
CA LYS A 142 1.57 -12.13 7.18
C LYS A 142 1.70 -10.98 8.18
N PRO A 143 1.27 -11.15 9.44
CA PRO A 143 1.49 -10.17 10.49
C PRO A 143 2.94 -9.67 10.52
N TYR A 144 3.12 -8.37 10.75
CA TYR A 144 4.42 -7.68 10.69
C TYR A 144 5.14 -7.74 9.33
N GLY A 145 4.46 -8.19 8.26
CA GLY A 145 4.90 -8.05 6.89
C GLY A 145 4.44 -6.73 6.26
N ILE A 146 5.28 -6.16 5.40
CA ILE A 146 5.02 -4.96 4.60
C ILE A 146 4.85 -5.41 3.14
N CYS A 147 3.71 -5.06 2.53
CA CYS A 147 3.50 -5.26 1.10
C CYS A 147 4.20 -4.16 0.32
N THR A 148 5.23 -4.52 -0.45
CA THR A 148 6.04 -3.59 -1.24
C THR A 148 5.37 -3.23 -2.55
N SER A 149 5.83 -2.16 -3.18
CA SER A 149 5.41 -1.74 -4.53
C SER A 149 5.51 -2.86 -5.60
N SER A 150 6.43 -3.81 -5.43
CA SER A 150 6.56 -5.02 -6.26
C SER A 150 5.54 -6.13 -5.96
N LYS A 151 4.55 -5.88 -5.10
CA LYS A 151 3.54 -6.85 -4.63
C LYS A 151 4.14 -8.08 -3.94
N SER A 152 5.28 -7.88 -3.28
CA SER A 152 5.97 -8.88 -2.46
C SER A 152 5.95 -8.47 -1.00
N CYS A 153 6.19 -9.42 -0.09
CA CYS A 153 6.24 -9.13 1.33
C CYS A 153 7.69 -8.98 1.80
N SER A 154 8.00 -7.87 2.47
CA SER A 154 9.18 -7.72 3.31
C SER A 154 8.79 -7.83 4.78
N CYS A 155 9.72 -8.23 5.65
CA CYS A 155 9.45 -8.41 7.07
C CYS A 155 9.97 -7.23 7.87
N ILE A 156 9.14 -6.68 8.75
CA ILE A 156 9.65 -5.90 9.87
C ILE A 156 10.46 -6.88 10.70
N LYS A 157 11.80 -6.74 10.74
CA LYS A 157 12.64 -7.69 11.48
C LYS A 157 12.46 -7.48 12.98
N VAL A 158 11.42 -8.11 13.52
CA VAL A 158 11.04 -8.09 14.94
C VAL A 158 11.70 -9.25 15.72
N MET A 159 12.36 -10.21 15.06
CA MET A 159 13.10 -11.29 15.71
C MET A 159 14.38 -11.71 14.96
N SER A 160 15.32 -12.32 15.70
CA SER A 160 16.69 -12.71 15.28
C SER A 160 16.80 -13.72 14.11
N LYS A 161 15.68 -14.22 13.58
CA LYS A 161 15.66 -15.04 12.36
C LYS A 161 14.77 -14.33 11.36
N GLY A 162 15.38 -13.78 10.31
CA GLY A 162 14.76 -12.85 9.36
C GLY A 162 13.71 -13.44 8.43
N ASP A 163 12.78 -14.23 8.96
CA ASP A 163 11.70 -14.87 8.21
C ASP A 163 10.38 -14.58 8.94
N CYS A 164 9.36 -14.07 8.23
CA CYS A 164 7.98 -13.89 8.75
C CYS A 164 7.28 -15.25 8.94
N ASN A 165 8.03 -16.31 9.22
CA ASN A 165 7.63 -17.69 9.00
C ASN A 165 7.30 -18.42 10.29
N ASN A 166 7.28 -17.72 11.43
CA ASN A 166 6.71 -18.27 12.63
C ASN A 166 5.20 -18.41 12.48
N ASN A 167 4.67 -19.52 12.99
CA ASN A 167 3.28 -19.95 12.87
C ASN A 167 2.33 -18.80 13.24
N GLU A 168 1.24 -18.66 12.48
CA GLU A 168 0.20 -17.62 12.67
C GLU A 168 -0.33 -17.58 14.12
N GLU A 169 -0.35 -18.74 14.78
CA GLU A 169 -0.70 -18.89 16.20
C GLU A 169 0.22 -18.10 17.13
N GLU A 170 1.52 -17.99 16.86
CA GLU A 170 2.48 -17.33 17.74
C GLU A 170 2.33 -15.80 17.74
N TRP A 171 1.92 -15.21 16.61
CA TRP A 171 1.77 -13.75 16.46
C TRP A 171 0.49 -13.22 17.10
N LEU A 172 -0.62 -13.94 16.96
CA LEU A 172 -1.87 -13.64 17.67
C LEU A 172 -1.74 -13.98 19.16
N SER A 173 -1.00 -15.04 19.51
CA SER A 173 -0.72 -15.46 20.88
C SER A 173 0.42 -14.68 21.55
N MET A 174 1.11 -13.74 20.88
CA MET A 174 2.19 -12.98 21.51
C MET A 174 1.62 -12.29 22.75
N LYS A 175 2.03 -12.80 23.90
CA LYS A 175 1.68 -12.35 25.25
C LYS A 175 1.78 -10.83 25.29
N ARG A 176 0.77 -10.19 25.89
CA ARG A 176 0.73 -8.76 26.26
C ARG A 176 2.08 -8.05 26.15
N LEU A 177 2.19 -7.11 25.21
CA LEU A 177 3.44 -6.40 24.93
C LEU A 177 3.61 -5.21 25.88
N CYS A 178 3.86 -5.50 27.16
CA CYS A 178 3.98 -4.48 28.20
C CYS A 178 5.40 -3.91 28.35
N ASP A 179 6.45 -4.67 28.00
CA ASP A 179 7.85 -4.24 28.11
C ASP A 179 8.56 -4.15 26.74
N HIS A 180 8.10 -3.23 25.90
CA HIS A 180 8.49 -3.13 24.49
C HIS A 180 8.84 -1.69 24.11
N GLU A 181 9.52 -1.52 22.98
CA GLU A 181 9.80 -0.23 22.38
C GLU A 181 8.94 0.02 21.15
N MET A 182 8.65 1.29 20.87
CA MET A 182 7.98 1.70 19.65
C MET A 182 9.04 2.06 18.63
N VAL A 183 8.87 1.60 17.40
CA VAL A 183 9.76 1.94 16.29
C VAL A 183 8.92 2.47 15.14
N GLU A 184 9.30 3.65 14.66
CA GLU A 184 8.71 4.26 13.48
C GLU A 184 9.24 3.59 12.21
N LEU A 185 8.32 3.30 11.29
CA LEU A 185 8.61 2.76 9.97
C LEU A 185 8.42 3.87 8.93
N GLU A 186 9.46 4.12 8.14
CA GLU A 186 9.42 5.15 7.09
C GLU A 186 8.72 4.64 5.82
N GLY A 187 7.91 5.49 5.19
CA GLY A 187 7.32 5.19 3.88
C GLY A 187 6.34 4.02 3.89
N VAL A 188 5.65 3.79 5.02
CA VAL A 188 4.61 2.75 5.11
C VAL A 188 3.36 3.30 5.77
N THR A 189 2.24 2.64 5.51
CA THR A 189 0.96 2.87 6.20
C THR A 189 0.21 1.55 6.38
N THR A 190 -0.89 1.55 7.11
CA THR A 190 -1.82 0.41 7.18
C THR A 190 -3.10 0.71 6.40
N VAL A 191 -3.68 -0.32 5.78
CA VAL A 191 -5.01 -0.25 5.16
C VAL A 191 -6.13 -0.34 6.20
N LEU A 192 -5.81 -0.76 7.42
CA LEU A 192 -6.76 -0.91 8.51
C LEU A 192 -7.23 0.46 9.02
N ARG A 193 -8.52 0.54 9.33
CA ARG A 193 -9.25 1.72 9.80
C ARG A 193 -10.08 1.35 11.02
N ASN A 194 -10.61 2.37 11.69
CA ASN A 194 -11.42 2.24 12.91
C ASN A 194 -10.66 1.59 14.08
N GLY A 195 -9.36 1.90 14.20
CA GLY A 195 -8.64 1.64 15.44
C GLY A 195 -9.06 2.59 16.56
N THR A 196 -8.45 2.44 17.74
CA THR A 196 -8.73 3.32 18.88
C THR A 196 -8.15 4.70 18.60
N GLU A 197 -9.02 5.69 18.40
CA GLU A 197 -8.64 7.04 18.00
C GLU A 197 -8.44 7.96 19.22
N ALA A 198 -7.37 8.74 19.21
CA ALA A 198 -7.13 9.87 20.09
C ALA A 198 -6.84 11.12 19.24
N ARG A 199 -7.56 12.22 19.51
CA ARG A 199 -7.45 13.49 18.77
C ARG A 199 -6.73 14.54 19.60
N ASN A 200 -6.17 15.55 18.92
CA ASN A 200 -5.46 16.67 19.54
C ASN A 200 -4.31 16.18 20.43
N VAL A 201 -3.59 15.15 19.98
CA VAL A 201 -2.43 14.57 20.67
C VAL A 201 -1.20 14.76 19.81
N SER A 202 -0.03 14.94 20.43
CA SER A 202 1.23 14.94 19.67
C SER A 202 1.62 13.52 19.24
N LYS A 203 2.57 13.43 18.31
CA LYS A 203 3.16 12.15 17.89
C LYS A 203 3.78 11.40 19.07
N GLU A 204 4.54 12.10 19.91
CA GLU A 204 5.20 11.54 21.09
C GLU A 204 4.15 11.01 22.07
N ARG A 205 3.05 11.74 22.23
CA ARG A 205 1.95 11.30 23.09
C ARG A 205 1.25 10.06 22.53
N CYS A 206 1.05 9.99 21.21
CA CYS A 206 0.53 8.81 20.52
C CYS A 206 1.42 7.58 20.75
N GLU A 207 2.73 7.75 20.60
CA GLU A 207 3.73 6.71 20.87
C GLU A 207 3.63 6.21 22.32
N GLU A 208 3.59 7.11 23.30
CA GLU A 208 3.46 6.76 24.71
C GLU A 208 2.17 6.01 25.05
N LEU A 209 1.04 6.43 24.45
CA LEU A 209 -0.27 5.80 24.67
C LEU A 209 -0.24 4.34 24.21
N CYS A 210 0.22 4.09 22.97
CA CYS A 210 0.36 2.73 22.47
C CYS A 210 1.40 1.95 23.28
N LYS A 211 2.54 2.56 23.64
CA LYS A 211 3.59 1.89 24.41
C LYS A 211 3.08 1.36 25.77
N LYS A 212 2.28 2.15 26.48
CA LYS A 212 1.70 1.80 27.80
C LYS A 212 0.56 0.78 27.70
N ASP A 213 -0.17 0.78 26.60
CA ASP A 213 -1.25 -0.20 26.38
C ASP A 213 -0.68 -1.55 25.93
N CYS A 214 -0.73 -2.56 26.80
CA CYS A 214 -0.22 -3.90 26.51
C CYS A 214 -0.95 -4.63 25.37
N GLU A 215 -2.14 -4.19 24.99
CA GLU A 215 -2.89 -4.73 23.85
C GLU A 215 -2.55 -4.00 22.54
N CYS A 216 -2.02 -2.76 22.61
CA CYS A 216 -1.60 -2.03 21.43
C CYS A 216 -0.31 -2.62 20.84
N ARG A 217 -0.33 -2.85 19.52
CA ARG A 217 0.80 -3.40 18.74
C ARG A 217 1.34 -2.42 17.69
N GLY A 218 0.56 -1.44 17.28
CA GLY A 218 1.00 -0.39 16.38
C GLY A 218 0.11 0.84 16.45
N ALA A 219 0.60 1.97 15.96
CA ALA A 219 -0.11 3.24 15.93
C ALA A 219 0.23 4.02 14.66
N SER A 220 -0.77 4.67 14.07
CA SER A 220 -0.58 5.67 13.02
C SER A 220 -0.83 7.07 13.57
N TYR A 221 -0.02 8.03 13.15
CA TYR A 221 -0.18 9.43 13.50
C TYR A 221 -0.24 10.30 12.23
N SER A 222 -1.17 11.25 12.22
CA SER A 222 -1.38 12.23 11.14
C SER A 222 -1.23 13.64 11.71
N VAL A 223 -0.22 14.39 11.26
CA VAL A 223 -0.04 15.81 11.58
C VAL A 223 -1.22 16.65 11.09
N PRO A 224 -1.70 16.52 9.82
CA PRO A 224 -2.83 17.31 9.34
C PRO A 224 -4.10 17.20 10.19
N ASP A 225 -4.36 16.00 10.73
CA ASP A 225 -5.57 15.73 11.51
C ASP A 225 -5.35 15.82 13.03
N GLU A 226 -4.11 16.05 13.47
CA GLU A 226 -3.64 15.90 14.86
C GLU A 226 -4.20 14.62 15.53
N SER A 227 -4.24 13.53 14.75
CA SER A 227 -4.93 12.30 15.11
C SER A 227 -3.97 11.12 15.25
N CYS A 228 -4.22 10.33 16.29
CA CYS A 228 -3.55 9.08 16.60
C CYS A 228 -4.56 7.95 16.50
N VAL A 229 -4.23 6.89 15.77
CA VAL A 229 -5.06 5.67 15.69
C VAL A 229 -4.21 4.50 16.12
N MET A 230 -4.64 3.80 17.16
CA MET A 230 -3.96 2.65 17.75
C MET A 230 -4.61 1.33 17.31
N TYR A 231 -3.77 0.33 17.04
CA TYR A 231 -4.16 -0.97 16.53
C TYR A 231 -3.63 -2.08 17.44
N GLY A 232 -4.47 -3.08 17.69
CA GLY A 232 -4.12 -4.29 18.44
C GLY A 232 -3.40 -5.34 17.60
N VAL A 233 -3.15 -5.07 16.31
CA VAL A 233 -2.44 -5.93 15.36
C VAL A 233 -1.58 -5.09 14.41
N VAL A 234 -0.52 -5.70 13.88
CA VAL A 234 0.29 -5.15 12.78
C VAL A 234 0.00 -5.99 11.55
N MET A 235 -1.02 -5.58 10.78
CA MET A 235 -1.48 -6.24 9.56
C MET A 235 -1.85 -5.18 8.52
N GLY A 236 -1.97 -5.59 7.26
CA GLY A 236 -2.35 -4.70 6.17
C GLY A 236 -1.37 -3.55 5.94
N VAL A 237 -0.09 -3.73 6.33
CA VAL A 237 0.95 -2.71 6.18
C VAL A 237 1.42 -2.73 4.72
N LYS A 238 1.50 -1.56 4.10
CA LYS A 238 1.96 -1.40 2.73
C LYS A 238 2.94 -0.24 2.59
N GLU A 239 3.84 -0.37 1.62
CA GLU A 239 4.74 0.68 1.19
C GLU A 239 3.97 1.81 0.48
N ILE A 240 4.32 3.05 0.80
CA ILE A 240 3.82 4.26 0.16
C ILE A 240 4.99 5.21 -0.13
N GLU A 241 4.78 6.15 -1.05
CA GLU A 241 5.69 7.29 -1.15
C GLU A 241 5.72 8.04 0.19
N ARG A 242 6.90 8.53 0.58
CA ARG A 242 7.05 9.23 1.85
C ARG A 242 6.22 10.51 1.83
N VAL A 243 5.23 10.56 2.69
CA VAL A 243 4.40 11.76 2.90
C VAL A 243 4.81 12.40 4.22
N SER A 244 5.26 13.65 4.16
CA SER A 244 5.59 14.43 5.36
C SER A 244 4.37 14.54 6.27
N GLY A 245 4.54 14.27 7.56
CA GLY A 245 3.48 14.38 8.56
C GLY A 245 2.62 13.13 8.74
N LEU A 246 2.95 12.01 8.07
CA LEU A 246 2.39 10.69 8.39
C LEU A 246 3.47 9.81 9.02
N SER A 247 3.12 9.17 10.14
CA SER A 247 3.99 8.24 10.85
C SER A 247 3.25 6.95 11.14
N TYR A 248 3.88 5.81 10.89
CA TYR A 248 3.40 4.51 11.34
C TYR A 248 4.44 3.89 12.27
N MET A 249 4.03 3.54 13.47
CA MET A 249 4.90 3.06 14.53
C MET A 249 4.43 1.67 14.96
N VAL A 250 5.37 0.75 15.16
CA VAL A 250 5.10 -0.62 15.58
C VAL A 250 5.79 -0.91 16.89
N LYS A 251 5.14 -1.72 17.72
CA LYS A 251 5.68 -2.16 19.01
C LYS A 251 6.51 -3.43 18.82
N ILE A 252 7.76 -3.41 19.25
CA ILE A 252 8.73 -4.51 19.11
C ILE A 252 9.46 -4.81 20.43
N PRO A 253 9.96 -6.03 20.65
CA PRO A 253 10.75 -6.36 21.84
C PRO A 253 12.01 -5.51 21.91
N LYS A 254 12.40 -5.10 23.12
CA LYS A 254 13.62 -4.31 23.33
C LYS A 254 14.86 -5.03 22.82
N GLY A 255 15.74 -4.29 22.15
CA GLY A 255 17.03 -4.80 21.70
C GLY A 255 16.99 -5.48 20.33
N VAL A 256 15.83 -5.48 19.67
CA VAL A 256 15.70 -5.88 18.27
C VAL A 256 15.92 -4.65 17.39
N ARG A 257 16.99 -4.66 16.59
CA ARG A 257 17.22 -3.61 15.59
C ARG A 257 16.62 -4.02 14.25
N LEU A 258 15.84 -3.12 13.64
CA LEU A 258 15.47 -3.25 12.24
C LEU A 258 16.76 -3.30 11.41
N SER A 259 16.92 -4.32 10.57
CA SER A 259 18.01 -4.29 9.62
C SER A 259 17.60 -3.43 8.44
N ASP A 260 18.28 -2.31 8.23
CA ASP A 260 18.25 -1.63 6.95
C ASP A 260 18.90 -2.55 5.90
N GLU A 261 18.09 -3.24 5.10
CA GLU A 261 18.59 -3.83 3.87
C GLU A 261 18.78 -2.72 2.83
N LYS A 262 19.83 -1.91 3.02
CA LYS A 262 20.35 -1.06 1.95
C LYS A 262 20.89 -2.00 0.87
N SER A 263 20.12 -2.16 -0.20
CA SER A 263 20.51 -3.02 -1.33
C SER A 263 21.93 -2.66 -1.79
N ASN A 264 22.82 -3.66 -1.77
CA ASN A 264 24.21 -3.53 -2.23
C ASN A 264 24.33 -3.18 -3.73
N VAL A 265 23.20 -3.07 -4.44
CA VAL A 265 23.10 -2.77 -5.87
C VAL A 265 23.74 -1.42 -6.21
N ARG A 266 23.57 -0.39 -5.38
CA ARG A 266 24.15 0.94 -5.66
C ARG A 266 25.69 0.93 -5.67
N LYS A 267 26.34 0.04 -4.89
CA LYS A 267 27.81 -0.11 -4.90
C LYS A 267 28.30 -0.80 -6.18
N TRP A 268 27.58 -1.83 -6.65
CA TRP A 268 27.93 -2.55 -7.88
C TRP A 268 27.72 -1.71 -9.14
N VAL A 269 26.65 -0.92 -9.20
CA VAL A 269 26.37 -0.03 -10.35
C VAL A 269 27.43 1.07 -10.47
N VAL A 270 27.84 1.70 -9.36
CA VAL A 270 28.90 2.73 -9.38
C VAL A 270 30.25 2.13 -9.79
N GLY A 271 30.55 0.90 -9.36
CA GLY A 271 31.78 0.19 -9.76
C GLY A 271 31.82 -0.13 -11.27
N LEU A 272 30.70 -0.58 -11.86
CA LEU A 272 30.62 -0.92 -13.28
C LEU A 272 30.68 0.31 -14.19
N VAL A 273 29.95 1.38 -13.85
CA VAL A 273 29.95 2.62 -14.64
C VAL A 273 31.31 3.30 -14.58
N GLY A 274 31.91 3.40 -13.38
CA GLY A 274 33.26 3.98 -13.23
C GLY A 274 34.36 3.19 -13.94
N GLY A 275 34.24 1.86 -14.00
CA GLY A 275 35.17 1.01 -14.73
C GLY A 275 35.11 1.19 -16.26
N ILE A 276 33.90 1.34 -16.81
CA ILE A 276 33.69 1.53 -18.26
C ILE A 276 34.22 2.90 -18.70
N ASP A 277 33.92 3.97 -17.95
CA ASP A 277 34.35 5.32 -18.31
C ASP A 277 35.87 5.47 -18.30
N ALA A 278 36.55 4.86 -17.33
CA ALA A 278 38.02 4.87 -17.27
C ALA A 278 38.66 4.16 -18.48
N LEU A 279 38.04 3.07 -18.95
CA LEU A 279 38.52 2.28 -20.08
C LEU A 279 38.34 3.05 -21.41
N VAL A 280 37.20 3.73 -21.57
CA VAL A 280 36.94 4.60 -22.74
C VAL A 280 37.94 5.76 -22.80
N ILE A 281 38.21 6.43 -21.66
CA ILE A 281 39.19 7.53 -21.61
C ILE A 281 40.60 7.05 -21.99
N LEU A 282 41.03 5.88 -21.51
CA LEU A 282 42.33 5.29 -21.87
C LEU A 282 42.44 4.98 -23.37
N LEU A 283 41.36 4.49 -23.99
CA LEU A 283 41.33 4.22 -25.44
C LEU A 283 41.41 5.51 -26.26
N LEU A 284 40.72 6.57 -25.83
CA LEU A 284 40.79 7.89 -26.49
C LEU A 284 42.18 8.51 -26.38
N LEU A 285 42.82 8.45 -25.20
CA LEU A 285 44.16 8.98 -24.97
C LEU A 285 45.23 8.21 -25.77
N SER A 286 45.15 6.88 -25.80
CA SER A 286 46.06 6.05 -26.58
C SER A 286 45.89 6.27 -28.09
N GLY A 287 44.64 6.36 -28.58
CA GLY A 287 44.34 6.73 -29.96
C GLY A 287 44.86 8.12 -30.34
N PHE A 288 44.68 9.11 -29.48
CA PHE A 288 45.19 10.46 -29.69
C PHE A 288 46.73 10.51 -29.70
N GLY A 289 47.38 9.80 -28.78
CA GLY A 289 48.83 9.66 -28.74
C GLY A 289 49.38 9.05 -30.04
N PHE A 290 48.76 7.96 -30.52
CA PHE A 290 49.14 7.33 -31.78
C PHE A 290 48.94 8.26 -32.99
N TYR A 291 47.82 9.00 -33.03
CA TYR A 291 47.57 10.01 -34.06
C TYR A 291 48.65 11.10 -34.06
N TYR A 292 49.04 11.60 -32.87
CA TYR A 292 50.04 12.66 -32.75
C TYR A 292 51.44 12.20 -33.18
N ILE A 293 51.83 10.97 -32.83
CA ILE A 293 53.10 10.35 -33.29
C ILE A 293 53.09 10.21 -34.81
N ARG A 294 51.98 9.72 -35.38
CA ARG A 294 51.84 9.56 -36.83
C ARG A 294 51.86 10.91 -37.56
N LYS A 295 51.28 11.96 -36.98
CA LYS A 295 51.30 13.34 -37.49
C LYS A 295 52.69 13.97 -37.41
N ARG A 296 53.45 13.73 -36.34
CA ARG A 296 54.85 14.17 -36.22
C ARG A 296 55.74 13.51 -37.26
N ARG A 297 55.58 12.20 -37.49
CA ARG A 297 56.32 11.49 -38.56
C ARG A 297 56.05 12.07 -39.95
N LYS A 298 54.83 12.54 -40.23
CA LYS A 298 54.50 13.22 -41.49
C LYS A 298 55.02 14.66 -41.59
N ARG A 299 55.19 15.37 -40.46
CA ARG A 299 55.68 16.77 -40.43
C ARG A 299 57.20 16.90 -40.53
N SER A 300 57.96 15.83 -40.32
CA SER A 300 59.42 15.84 -40.49
C SER A 300 59.89 15.79 -41.96
N SER A 301 58.96 15.87 -42.93
CA SER A 301 59.23 15.66 -44.36
C SER A 301 58.87 16.86 -45.26
N GLN A 302 58.86 18.10 -44.76
CA GLN A 302 58.68 19.29 -45.62
C GLN A 302 59.61 20.47 -45.28
N PRO A 303 60.27 21.15 -46.26
CA PRO A 303 61.20 22.27 -46.04
C PRO A 303 60.53 23.65 -45.92
N GLN A 304 61.21 24.61 -45.26
CA GLN A 304 60.75 25.98 -44.94
C GLN A 304 60.83 27.00 -46.10
N PRO A 305 59.97 28.04 -46.07
CA PRO A 305 60.35 29.40 -46.49
C PRO A 305 60.10 30.49 -45.41
N GLN A 306 60.88 31.58 -45.50
CA GLN A 306 61.00 32.73 -44.58
C GLN A 306 59.83 33.75 -44.64
N PRO A 307 59.57 34.52 -43.56
CA PRO A 307 58.82 35.78 -43.64
C PRO A 307 59.53 37.06 -43.12
N GLN A 308 59.01 38.17 -43.66
CA GLN A 308 59.32 39.61 -43.54
C GLN A 308 58.60 40.33 -42.35
N PRO A 309 58.86 41.64 -42.09
CA PRO A 309 58.81 42.28 -40.75
C PRO A 309 57.50 43.00 -40.33
N GLN A 310 57.44 43.32 -39.04
CA GLN A 310 56.35 43.91 -38.24
C GLN A 310 56.19 45.44 -38.34
N PRO A 311 54.99 45.98 -38.02
CA PRO A 311 54.82 47.36 -37.58
C PRO A 311 54.09 47.50 -36.22
N GLN A 312 54.54 48.46 -35.41
CA GLN A 312 53.84 49.17 -34.32
C GLN A 312 54.48 50.59 -34.33
N LEU A 313 53.83 51.70 -34.00
CA LEU A 313 53.02 51.99 -32.82
C LEU A 313 52.36 53.38 -33.02
N GLN A 314 51.17 53.59 -32.45
CA GLN A 314 50.52 54.90 -32.32
C GLN A 314 50.77 55.49 -30.93
N GLU A 315 51.00 56.80 -30.87
CA GLU A 315 50.75 57.79 -29.80
C GLU A 315 50.95 59.17 -30.49
N GLU A 316 50.31 60.30 -30.18
CA GLU A 316 49.52 60.82 -29.06
C GLU A 316 48.80 62.12 -29.55
N PRO A 317 47.90 62.73 -28.76
CA PRO A 317 47.14 63.94 -29.11
C PRO A 317 47.66 65.23 -28.45
N ASN A 318 47.37 66.41 -29.03
CA ASN A 318 46.65 67.54 -28.40
C ASN A 318 46.86 68.88 -29.14
N THR A 319 45.77 69.66 -29.14
CA THR A 319 45.55 71.07 -29.56
C THR A 319 45.26 71.33 -31.02
#